data_AF-A0AAW6AXU6-F1
#
_entry.id   AF-A0AAW6AXU6-F1
#
_cell.length_a   1.000
_cell.length_b   1.000
_cell.length_c   1.000
_cell.angle_alpha   90.00
_cell.angle_beta   90.00
_cell.angle_gamma   90.00
#
_symmetry.space_group_name_H-M   'P 1'
#
loop_
_entity.id
_entity.type
_entity.pdbx_description
1 polymer ?
#
loop_
_entity_poly.entity_id
_entity_poly.type
_entity_poly.pdbx_seq_one_letter_code
_entity_poly.pdbx_strand_id
1 'polypeptide(L)'
;MITKKINIDGKQVEFRASAAIPRIYRSKFHRDIFRDLMHLQEMIEKNDDKGSGIELDSLDLFENVAYIMAKHADPTQPDTPDEWLDQFSTFTIYNILPQLLELWHLNVQTEVEAKKKQNRPAGK
;
A
#
# COMPACT_ATOMS: atom_id res chain seq x y z
N MET A 1 7.53 -6.63 -10.43
CA MET A 1 6.32 -5.87 -10.09
C MET A 1 5.22 -6.85 -9.79
N ILE A 2 4.41 -6.59 -8.77
CA ILE A 2 3.36 -7.52 -8.31
C ILE A 2 2.06 -6.74 -8.24
N THR A 3 0.96 -7.35 -8.70
CA THR A 3 -0.39 -6.77 -8.61
C THR A 3 -1.32 -7.68 -7.82
N LYS A 4 -2.35 -7.10 -7.23
CA LYS A 4 -3.42 -7.81 -6.52
C LYS A 4 -4.74 -7.07 -6.75
N LYS A 5 -5.81 -7.82 -6.99
CA LYS A 5 -7.18 -7.28 -7.01
C LYS A 5 -7.81 -7.44 -5.64
N ILE A 6 -8.39 -6.36 -5.12
CA ILE A 6 -9.07 -6.32 -3.83
C ILE A 6 -10.51 -5.90 -4.09
N ASN A 7 -11.46 -6.59 -3.44
CA ASN A 7 -12.86 -6.21 -3.47
C ASN A 7 -13.10 -5.05 -2.50
N ILE A 8 -13.58 -3.92 -3.02
CA ILE A 8 -13.92 -2.72 -2.26
C ILE A 8 -15.33 -2.32 -2.67
N ASP A 9 -16.28 -2.39 -1.73
CA ASP A 9 -17.69 -2.05 -1.98
C ASP A 9 -18.28 -2.79 -3.21
N GLY A 10 -17.95 -4.08 -3.37
CA GLY A 10 -18.39 -4.90 -4.51
C GLY A 10 -17.63 -4.66 -5.82
N LYS A 11 -16.70 -3.68 -5.87
CA LYS A 11 -15.87 -3.37 -7.03
C LYS A 11 -14.50 -4.03 -6.91
N GLN A 12 -14.02 -4.61 -8.00
CA GLN A 12 -12.65 -5.16 -8.09
C GLN A 12 -11.68 -4.04 -8.43
N VAL A 13 -10.86 -3.64 -7.46
CA VAL A 13 -9.84 -2.60 -7.63
C VAL A 13 -8.48 -3.26 -7.71
N GLU A 14 -7.70 -2.94 -8.74
CA GLU A 14 -6.34 -3.45 -8.90
C GLU A 14 -5.35 -2.54 -8.19
N PHE A 15 -4.44 -3.15 -7.43
CA PHE A 15 -3.36 -2.49 -6.72
C PHE A 15 -2.03 -3.03 -7.22
N ARG A 16 -1.02 -2.15 -7.29
CA ARG A 16 0.32 -2.50 -7.76
C ARG A 16 1.38 -2.07 -6.76
N ALA A 17 2.24 -3.01 -6.39
CA ALA A 17 3.50 -2.73 -5.71
C ALA A 17 4.67 -2.77 -6.70
N SER A 18 5.55 -1.77 -6.60
CA SER A 18 6.74 -1.64 -7.42
C SER A 18 7.79 -0.75 -6.75
N ALA A 19 9.04 -0.84 -7.21
CA ALA A 19 10.13 0.04 -6.79
C ALA A 19 9.86 1.55 -7.03
N ALA A 20 8.88 1.90 -7.87
CA ALA A 20 8.52 3.29 -8.15
C ALA A 20 7.62 3.91 -7.07
N ILE A 21 6.84 3.09 -6.36
CA ILE A 21 5.86 3.53 -5.37
C ILE A 21 6.48 4.45 -4.29
N PRO A 22 7.63 4.12 -3.64
CA PRO A 22 8.26 5.04 -2.68
C PRO A 22 8.57 6.42 -3.24
N ARG A 23 8.95 6.49 -4.53
CA ARG A 23 9.28 7.77 -5.17
C ARG A 23 8.01 8.56 -5.45
N ILE A 24 6.98 7.91 -6.02
CA ILE A 24 5.71 8.55 -6.36
C ILE A 24 5.03 9.08 -5.09
N TYR A 25 4.95 8.25 -4.04
CA TYR A 25 4.35 8.62 -2.75
C TYR A 25 5.06 9.83 -2.13
N ARG A 26 6.40 9.84 -2.10
CA ARG A 26 7.19 10.97 -1.59
C ARG A 26 6.99 12.24 -2.42
N SER A 27 6.88 12.12 -3.74
CA SER A 27 6.65 13.27 -4.61
C SER A 27 5.24 13.85 -4.48
N LYS A 28 4.21 13.02 -4.21
CA LYS A 28 2.82 13.47 -4.08
C LYS A 28 2.51 14.03 -2.69
N PHE A 29 2.97 13.35 -1.63
CA PHE A 29 2.57 13.65 -0.25
C PHE A 29 3.69 14.21 0.62
N HIS A 30 4.93 14.28 0.12
CA HIS A 30 6.11 14.67 0.91
C HIS A 30 6.36 13.79 2.15
N ARG A 31 5.91 12.53 2.09
CA ARG A 31 6.01 11.54 3.16
C ARG A 31 6.85 10.32 2.75
N ASP A 32 7.20 9.49 3.72
CA ASP A 32 7.91 8.24 3.51
C ASP A 32 6.96 7.05 3.67
N ILE A 33 6.65 6.39 2.55
CA ILE A 33 5.71 5.26 2.54
C ILE A 33 6.15 4.11 3.45
N PHE A 34 7.46 3.91 3.64
CA PHE A 34 7.95 2.84 4.52
C PHE A 34 7.57 3.12 5.98
N ARG A 35 7.73 4.37 6.43
CA ARG A 35 7.36 4.77 7.80
C ARG A 35 5.86 4.70 8.00
N ASP A 36 5.10 5.17 7.02
CA ASP A 36 3.64 5.17 7.09
C ASP A 36 3.10 3.72 7.12
N LEU A 37 3.61 2.82 6.28
CA LEU A 37 3.22 1.40 6.29
C LEU A 37 3.62 0.69 7.59
N MET A 38 4.79 0.98 8.16
CA MET A 38 5.19 0.43 9.47
C MET A 38 4.26 0.89 10.58
N HIS A 39 3.91 2.18 10.60
CA HIS A 39 2.97 2.73 11.58
C HIS A 39 1.58 2.10 11.44
N LEU A 40 1.07 1.99 10.20
CA LEU A 40 -0.19 1.31 9.89
C LEU A 40 -0.20 -0.16 10.35
N GLN A 41 0.91 -0.88 10.15
CA GLN A 41 1.05 -2.26 10.59
C GLN A 41 1.01 -2.38 12.12
N GLU A 42 1.79 -1.56 12.84
CA GLU A 42 1.80 -1.57 14.31
C GLU A 42 0.41 -1.30 14.91
N MET A 43 -0.40 -0.46 14.26
CA MET A 43 -1.74 -0.16 14.75
C MET A 43 -2.72 -1.31 14.59
N ILE A 44 -2.64 -2.07 13.50
CA ILE A 44 -3.45 -3.29 13.37
C ILE A 44 -3.06 -4.27 14.47
N GLU A 45 -1.75 -4.49 14.69
CA GLU A 45 -1.24 -5.39 15.72
C GLU A 45 -1.66 -4.96 17.15
N LYS A 46 -1.68 -3.65 17.44
CA LYS A 46 -2.08 -3.11 18.75
C LYS A 46 -3.60 -3.12 18.97
N ASN A 47 -4.41 -2.99 17.91
CA ASN A 47 -5.86 -3.04 18.01
C ASN A 47 -6.37 -4.40 18.50
N ASP A 48 -5.72 -5.49 18.08
CA ASP A 48 -6.05 -6.86 18.51
C ASP A 48 -5.84 -7.08 20.02
N ASP A 49 -4.89 -6.36 20.64
CA ASP A 49 -4.50 -6.58 22.04
C ASP A 49 -5.20 -5.64 23.04
N LYS A 50 -5.65 -4.43 22.65
CA LYS A 50 -6.12 -3.41 23.63
C LYS A 50 -7.32 -2.56 23.23
N GLY A 51 -7.95 -2.77 22.07
CA GLY A 51 -9.16 -2.03 21.68
C GLY A 51 -8.96 -0.51 21.58
N SER A 52 -7.72 -0.04 21.42
CA SER A 52 -7.43 1.36 21.10
C SER A 52 -7.72 1.58 19.62
N GLY A 53 -8.90 2.10 19.32
CA GLY A 53 -9.37 2.32 17.94
C GLY A 53 -8.36 3.05 17.06
N ILE A 54 -8.46 2.82 15.75
CA ILE A 54 -7.61 3.44 14.74
C ILE A 54 -7.71 4.97 14.85
N GLU A 55 -6.56 5.65 14.96
CA GLU A 55 -6.50 7.10 15.03
C GLU A 55 -6.93 7.72 13.67
N LEU A 56 -7.56 8.89 13.69
CA LEU A 56 -8.01 9.56 12.46
C LEU A 56 -6.84 9.84 11.50
N ASP A 57 -5.69 10.25 12.04
CA ASP A 57 -4.47 10.51 11.25
C ASP A 57 -4.02 9.26 10.48
N SER A 58 -4.31 8.06 11.00
CA SER A 58 -3.97 6.79 10.37
C SER A 58 -4.85 6.45 9.17
N LEU A 59 -6.09 6.94 9.15
CA LEU A 59 -7.00 6.73 8.03
C LEU A 59 -6.48 7.46 6.79
N ASP A 60 -6.04 8.72 6.95
CA ASP A 60 -5.43 9.50 5.86
C ASP A 60 -4.19 8.79 5.29
N LEU A 61 -3.32 8.22 6.14
CA LEU A 61 -2.15 7.46 5.66
C LEU A 61 -2.56 6.23 4.86
N PHE A 62 -3.53 5.48 5.35
CA PHE A 62 -4.02 4.29 4.69
C PHE A 62 -4.64 4.63 3.33
N GLU A 63 -5.48 5.65 3.28
CA GLU A 63 -6.15 6.14 2.06
C GLU A 63 -5.12 6.60 1.02
N ASN A 64 -4.13 7.38 1.43
CA ASN A 64 -3.06 7.86 0.56
C ASN A 64 -2.20 6.72 0.00
N VAL A 65 -1.88 5.73 0.82
CA VAL A 65 -1.16 4.52 0.39
C VAL A 65 -1.99 3.74 -0.64
N ALA A 66 -3.25 3.47 -0.30
CA ALA A 66 -4.16 2.72 -1.17
C ALA A 66 -4.34 3.44 -2.51
N TYR A 67 -4.57 4.74 -2.49
CA TYR A 67 -4.71 5.59 -3.68
C TYR A 67 -3.50 5.47 -4.61
N ILE A 68 -2.27 5.64 -4.08
CA ILE A 68 -1.06 5.59 -4.91
C ILE A 68 -0.86 4.21 -5.52
N MET A 69 -1.12 3.14 -4.76
CA MET A 69 -1.02 1.78 -5.26
C MET A 69 -2.09 1.47 -6.31
N ALA A 70 -3.30 2.01 -6.18
CA ALA A 70 -4.39 1.87 -7.15
C ALA A 70 -4.13 2.68 -8.43
N LYS A 71 -3.84 3.99 -8.31
CA LYS A 71 -3.54 4.87 -9.45
C LYS A 71 -2.31 4.43 -10.24
N HIS A 72 -1.34 3.80 -9.57
CA HIS A 72 -0.17 3.22 -10.25
C HIS A 72 -0.47 1.89 -10.97
N ALA A 73 -1.50 1.16 -10.54
CA ALA A 73 -1.99 -0.02 -11.23
C ALA A 73 -2.85 0.34 -12.44
N ASP A 74 -3.72 1.33 -12.25
CA ASP A 74 -4.68 1.81 -13.25
C ASP A 74 -4.62 3.35 -13.36
N PRO A 75 -3.94 3.88 -14.40
CA PRO A 75 -3.85 5.32 -14.62
C PRO A 75 -5.20 6.02 -14.87
N THR A 76 -6.26 5.27 -15.21
CA THR A 76 -7.59 5.83 -15.49
C THR A 76 -8.39 6.20 -14.24
N GLN A 77 -7.92 5.78 -13.05
CA GLN A 77 -8.47 6.21 -11.77
C GLN A 77 -8.41 7.74 -11.62
N PRO A 78 -9.23 8.38 -10.77
CA PRO A 78 -9.19 9.83 -10.55
C PRO A 78 -7.83 10.40 -10.09
N ASP A 79 -7.65 11.71 -10.23
CA ASP A 79 -6.35 12.39 -10.05
C ASP A 79 -6.09 12.87 -8.60
N THR A 80 -7.11 12.78 -7.76
CA THR A 80 -7.03 13.05 -6.32
C THR A 80 -7.49 11.85 -5.50
N PRO A 81 -6.96 11.68 -4.26
CA PRO A 81 -7.46 10.68 -3.33
C PRO A 81 -8.97 10.84 -3.06
N ASP A 82 -9.44 12.08 -2.91
CA ASP A 82 -10.84 12.39 -2.62
C ASP A 82 -11.78 11.88 -3.74
N GLU A 83 -11.52 12.24 -5.00
CA GLU A 83 -12.31 11.78 -6.14
C GLU A 83 -12.24 10.26 -6.32
N TRP A 84 -11.11 9.65 -5.96
CA TRP A 84 -10.95 8.21 -6.01
C TRP A 84 -11.78 7.51 -4.93
N LEU A 85 -11.79 8.05 -3.70
CA LEU A 85 -12.57 7.53 -2.58
C LEU A 85 -14.08 7.71 -2.78
N ASP A 86 -14.51 8.81 -3.41
CA ASP A 86 -15.91 9.08 -3.76
C ASP A 86 -16.55 7.99 -4.65
N GLN A 87 -15.74 7.12 -5.26
CA GLN A 87 -16.23 5.97 -6.00
C GLN A 87 -16.78 4.86 -5.10
N PHE A 88 -16.52 4.86 -3.79
CA PHE A 88 -16.90 3.78 -2.87
C PHE A 88 -17.88 4.28 -1.82
N SER A 89 -18.96 3.52 -1.59
CA SER A 89 -19.90 3.79 -0.49
C SER A 89 -19.30 3.43 0.86
N THR A 90 -18.35 2.49 0.87
CA THR A 90 -17.63 2.07 2.08
C THR A 90 -16.20 1.67 1.75
N PHE A 91 -15.25 2.22 2.50
CA PHE A 91 -13.82 1.96 2.35
C PHE A 91 -13.24 1.43 3.67
N THR A 92 -13.26 0.10 3.87
CA THR A 92 -12.93 -0.50 5.17
C THR A 92 -11.45 -0.82 5.32
N ILE A 93 -10.78 -0.05 6.18
CA ILE A 93 -9.36 -0.26 6.51
C ILE A 93 -9.05 -1.69 6.95
N TYR A 94 -9.89 -2.31 7.78
CA TYR A 94 -9.69 -3.69 8.26
C TYR A 94 -9.68 -4.75 7.17
N ASN A 95 -10.41 -4.54 6.06
CA ASN A 95 -10.43 -5.50 4.96
C ASN A 95 -9.30 -5.24 3.96
N ILE A 96 -8.94 -3.97 3.77
CA ILE A 96 -8.08 -3.54 2.67
C ILE A 96 -6.63 -3.51 3.12
N LEU A 97 -6.33 -2.91 4.28
CA LEU A 97 -4.96 -2.67 4.75
C LEU A 97 -4.14 -3.97 4.91
N PRO A 98 -4.65 -5.08 5.47
CA PRO A 98 -3.89 -6.33 5.54
C PRO A 98 -3.44 -6.84 4.16
N GLN A 99 -4.29 -6.67 3.14
CA GLN A 99 -3.99 -7.11 1.78
C GLN A 99 -2.98 -6.19 1.07
N LEU A 100 -3.00 -4.89 1.37
CA LEU A 100 -1.99 -3.94 0.90
C LEU A 100 -0.63 -4.22 1.53
N LEU A 101 -0.59 -4.50 2.84
CA LEU A 101 0.63 -4.87 3.55
C LEU A 101 1.22 -6.17 3.00
N GLU A 102 0.40 -7.19 2.76
CA GLU A 102 0.85 -8.43 2.13
C GLU A 102 1.47 -8.17 0.75
N LEU A 103 0.79 -7.42 -0.12
CA LEU A 103 1.27 -7.08 -1.46
C LEU A 103 2.60 -6.31 -1.39
N TRP A 104 2.73 -5.38 -0.44
CA TRP A 104 3.96 -4.63 -0.20
C TRP A 104 5.11 -5.53 0.23
N HIS A 105 4.88 -6.41 1.21
CA HIS A 105 5.89 -7.35 1.70
C HIS A 105 6.42 -8.25 0.59
N LEU A 106 5.54 -8.77 -0.27
CA LEU A 106 5.95 -9.56 -1.44
C LEU A 106 6.86 -8.77 -2.39
N ASN A 107 6.57 -7.49 -2.62
CA ASN A 107 7.43 -6.64 -3.45
C ASN A 107 8.81 -6.43 -2.81
N VAL A 108 8.87 -6.13 -1.51
CA VAL A 108 10.14 -5.89 -0.81
C VAL A 108 10.99 -7.18 -0.76
N GLN A 109 10.38 -8.34 -0.49
CA GLN A 109 11.09 -9.62 -0.44
C GLN A 109 11.69 -9.98 -1.82
N THR A 110 10.89 -9.86 -2.88
CA THR A 110 11.37 -10.14 -4.25
C THR A 110 12.50 -9.20 -4.67
N GLU A 111 12.47 -7.93 -4.25
CA GLU A 111 13.58 -6.99 -4.47
C GLU A 111 14.86 -7.39 -3.72
N VAL A 112 14.74 -7.85 -2.46
CA VAL A 112 15.90 -8.30 -1.68
C VAL A 112 16.54 -9.54 -2.30
N GLU A 113 15.74 -10.50 -2.75
CA GLU A 113 16.24 -11.70 -3.43
C GLU A 113 16.93 -11.38 -4.75
N ALA A 114 16.35 -10.49 -5.55
CA ALA A 114 16.94 -10.03 -6.80
C ALA A 114 18.31 -9.37 -6.56
N LYS A 115 18.41 -8.48 -5.57
CA LYS A 115 19.68 -7.84 -5.17
C LYS A 115 20.72 -8.86 -4.68
N LYS A 116 20.32 -9.85 -3.88
CA LYS A 116 21.23 -10.93 -3.43
C LYS A 116 21.77 -11.77 -4.59
N LYS A 117 20.94 -12.07 -5.60
CA LYS A 117 21.37 -12.81 -6.81
C LYS A 117 22.31 -11.98 -7.67
N GLN A 118 22.06 -10.68 -7.83
CA GLN A 118 22.95 -9.77 -8.57
C GLN A 118 24.31 -9.57 -7.91
N ASN A 119 24.37 -9.55 -6.57
CA ASN A 119 25.63 -9.38 -5.83
C ASN A 119 26.44 -10.68 -5.66
N ARG A 120 25.99 -11.81 -6.20
CA ARG A 120 26.84 -13.02 -6.27
C ARG A 120 27.80 -12.83 -7.45
N PRO A 121 29.14 -12.84 -7.23
CA PRO A 121 30.07 -12.82 -8.36
C PRO A 121 29.77 -14.04 -9.22
N ALA A 122 29.63 -13.83 -10.53
CA ALA A 122 29.57 -14.92 -11.49
C ALA A 122 30.85 -15.74 -11.28
N GLY A 123 30.69 -16.99 -10.83
CA GLY A 123 31.80 -17.91 -10.68
C GLY A 123 32.52 -18.06 -12.02
N LYS A 124 33.86 -17.99 -11.93
CA LYS A 124 34.89 -18.21 -12.96
C LYS A 124 34.45 -18.94 -14.23
#